data_AF-A0A2V5TRV7-F1
#
_entry.id   AF-A0A2V5TRV7-F1
#
_cell.length_a   1.000
_cell.length_b   1.000
_cell.length_c   1.000
_cell.angle_alpha   90.00
_cell.angle_beta   90.00
_cell.angle_gamma   90.00
#
_symmetry.space_group_name_H-M   'P 1'
#
loop_
_entity.id
_entity.type
_entity.pdbx_description
1 polymer ?
#
loop_
_entity_poly.entity_id
_entity_poly.type
_entity_poly.pdbx_seq_one_letter_code
_entity_poly.pdbx_strand_id
1 'polypeptide(L)'
;DCDNFQDARKFLLNGGEKGRQLGILTAGTYRINTALFTVITSATAQEHGMFPEQLQLHRVEPDMVGIVTTLDGRPIEAGEIAGPVIPGHDNFQNAQAFLDGGGRRGLQEQILLSGTWNLNPWFALLEQVPMVQIPIGYVGVVISFVGMAHEDVSGLEFKHGDLVVAGHKGVWVTPLYPGKHPINTRIMKVELVPTTNIVLNWASRTEAHHYDEKLSSITVRSKDGFAFNLDVAQIIHVGALDAPKVISRVGSMQNLVDHGLQPIVGNYFRNSAQDYTVLDFLSARSQRQVEAAEHIRAAIGAYDVQAIDTLIGDINPPATLMETQTDRKIAEEQRKTYEVQEAAQKQRQQLVRQTSLADIQQQVVGAEQGVNIAELKANANVKQATGDAEATRLRALGEAEAIRATGRAKAEAYRAGVESLGSQGYTVMQLMQIVGERNVRIVPDVAVSGANGSTGLVDGLLGLMLRNQSNGSHQAKQS
;
A
#
# COMPACT_ATOMS: atom_id res chain seq x y z
N ASP A 1 26.58 8.40 78.44
CA ASP A 1 26.92 9.65 77.76
C ASP A 1 27.85 10.54 78.57
N CYS A 2 28.91 11.05 77.95
CA CYS A 2 29.90 11.96 78.56
C CYS A 2 29.70 13.44 78.15
N ASP A 3 28.49 13.80 77.73
CA ASP A 3 28.10 15.14 77.29
C ASP A 3 29.03 15.70 76.20
N ASN A 4 29.18 14.97 75.09
CA ASN A 4 30.06 15.31 73.96
C ASN A 4 31.51 15.60 74.39
N PHE A 5 32.07 14.72 75.24
CA PHE A 5 33.44 14.79 75.77
C PHE A 5 33.74 16.00 76.67
N GLN A 6 32.71 16.73 77.12
CA GLN A 6 32.89 17.86 78.05
C GLN A 6 33.17 17.40 79.49
N ASP A 7 32.61 16.24 79.90
CA ASP A 7 32.88 15.65 81.21
C ASP A 7 33.93 14.53 81.11
N ALA A 8 35.19 14.92 81.24
CA ALA A 8 36.31 13.99 81.18
C ALA A 8 36.29 12.93 82.28
N ARG A 9 35.72 13.23 83.47
CA ARG A 9 35.62 12.25 84.56
C ARG A 9 34.61 11.16 84.19
N LYS A 10 33.45 11.54 83.64
CA LYS A 10 32.46 10.56 83.15
C LYS A 10 32.98 9.75 81.98
N PHE A 11 33.79 10.33 81.08
CA PHE A 11 34.41 9.57 79.99
C PHE A 11 35.30 8.44 80.53
N LEU A 12 36.19 8.73 81.49
CA LEU A 12 37.08 7.73 82.08
C LEU A 12 36.33 6.67 82.91
N LEU A 13 35.32 7.08 83.69
CA LEU A 13 34.56 6.16 84.53
C LEU A 13 33.64 5.22 83.74
N ASN A 14 33.20 5.63 82.55
CA ASN A 14 32.29 4.84 81.70
C ASN A 14 33.03 3.98 80.67
N GLY A 15 34.31 3.66 80.90
CA GLY A 15 35.08 2.78 80.03
C GLY A 15 35.62 3.44 78.75
N GLY A 16 35.88 4.76 78.79
CA GLY A 16 36.47 5.48 77.66
C GLY A 16 37.81 4.87 77.21
N GLU A 17 37.93 4.61 75.91
CA GLU A 17 39.08 3.94 75.32
C GLU A 17 40.09 4.93 74.73
N LYS A 18 41.37 4.54 74.75
CA LYS A 18 42.44 5.32 74.11
C LYS A 18 42.41 5.08 72.60
N GLY A 19 42.26 6.15 71.82
CA GLY A 19 42.33 6.06 70.35
C GLY A 19 41.43 7.08 69.67
N ARG A 20 41.18 6.85 68.37
CA ARG A 20 40.20 7.62 67.59
C ARG A 20 38.82 7.33 68.15
N GLN A 21 38.10 8.40 68.48
CA GLN A 21 36.74 8.27 69.00
C GLN A 21 35.75 8.19 67.85
N LEU A 22 34.72 7.36 68.03
CA LEU A 22 33.63 7.20 67.07
C LEU A 22 32.64 8.37 67.12
N GLY A 23 32.49 8.98 68.29
CA GLY A 23 31.66 10.18 68.48
C GLY A 23 32.25 11.40 67.77
N ILE A 24 31.40 12.16 67.10
CA ILE A 24 31.74 13.41 66.42
C ILE A 24 31.17 14.60 67.16
N LEU A 25 31.87 15.72 67.10
CA LEU A 25 31.40 17.00 67.59
C LEU A 25 30.71 17.73 66.45
N THR A 26 29.41 18.00 66.60
CA THR A 26 28.63 18.79 65.63
C THR A 26 28.86 20.29 65.87
N ALA A 27 28.31 21.15 65.02
CA ALA A 27 28.44 22.60 65.18
C ALA A 27 27.96 23.06 66.57
N GLY A 28 28.84 23.72 67.34
CA GLY A 28 28.54 24.14 68.70
C GLY A 28 29.76 24.68 69.43
N THR A 29 29.56 25.17 70.64
CA THR A 29 30.64 25.56 71.56
C THR A 29 30.77 24.50 72.64
N TYR A 30 31.95 23.86 72.72
CA TYR A 30 32.22 22.79 73.67
C TYR A 30 33.38 23.19 74.60
N ARG A 31 33.26 22.81 75.87
CA ARG A 31 34.35 22.96 76.85
C ARG A 31 35.09 21.64 76.98
N ILE A 32 36.13 21.45 76.17
CA ILE A 32 36.89 20.18 76.12
C ILE A 32 38.24 20.36 76.80
N ASN A 33 38.63 19.37 77.61
CA ASN A 33 39.95 19.32 78.21
C ASN A 33 41.00 18.87 77.18
N THR A 34 41.75 19.83 76.62
CA THR A 34 42.77 19.59 75.59
C THR A 34 43.99 18.81 76.07
N ALA A 35 44.17 18.64 77.39
CA ALA A 35 45.21 17.76 77.94
C ALA A 35 44.83 16.27 77.85
N LEU A 36 43.54 15.95 77.76
CA LEU A 36 43.03 14.59 77.66
C LEU A 36 42.54 14.24 76.26
N PHE A 37 42.04 15.21 75.49
CA PHE A 37 41.50 15.00 74.15
C PHE A 37 42.21 15.89 73.12
N THR A 38 42.60 15.29 72.00
CA THR A 38 43.02 16.01 70.80
C THR A 38 41.80 16.25 69.90
N VAL A 39 41.45 17.51 69.66
CA VAL A 39 40.34 17.87 68.77
C VAL A 39 40.89 18.19 67.39
N ILE A 40 40.46 17.42 66.39
CA ILE A 40 40.82 17.65 65.00
C ILE A 40 39.70 18.47 64.35
N THR A 41 40.07 19.60 63.76
CA THR A 41 39.15 20.47 63.03
C THR A 41 39.59 20.57 61.57
N SER A 42 38.77 21.13 60.69
CA SER A 42 39.15 21.36 59.29
C SER A 42 40.44 22.18 59.14
N ALA A 43 40.74 23.06 60.10
CA ALA A 43 41.98 23.85 60.12
C ALA A 43 43.22 23.03 60.51
N THR A 44 43.07 22.05 61.41
CA THR A 44 44.18 21.23 61.93
C THR A 44 44.25 19.84 61.29
N ALA A 45 43.38 19.53 60.33
CA ALA A 45 43.26 18.21 59.70
C ALA A 45 44.57 17.72 59.05
N GLN A 46 45.27 18.62 58.33
CA GLN A 46 46.49 18.27 57.60
C GLN A 46 47.63 17.82 58.52
N GLU A 47 47.73 18.39 59.71
CA GLU A 47 48.74 18.04 60.71
C GLU A 47 48.53 16.62 61.27
N HIS A 48 47.30 16.11 61.16
CA HIS A 48 46.91 14.77 61.62
C HIS A 48 46.71 13.77 60.46
N GLY A 49 47.20 14.09 59.26
CA GLY A 49 47.14 13.20 58.09
C GLY A 49 45.74 13.02 57.51
N MET A 50 44.85 13.99 57.73
CA MET A 50 43.50 14.03 57.16
C MET A 50 43.34 15.20 56.20
N PHE A 51 42.45 15.03 55.22
CA PHE A 51 42.09 16.14 54.34
C PHE A 51 40.99 16.98 55.00
N PRO A 52 41.07 18.33 54.96
CA PRO A 52 40.03 19.20 55.51
C PRO A 52 38.62 18.88 55.00
N GLU A 53 38.51 18.41 53.75
CA GLU A 53 37.26 17.99 53.10
C GLU A 53 36.57 16.83 53.81
N GLN A 54 37.33 15.93 54.44
CA GLN A 54 36.78 14.76 55.17
C GLN A 54 36.12 15.13 56.49
N LEU A 55 36.37 16.35 57.02
CA LEU A 55 35.79 16.86 58.25
C LEU A 55 34.67 17.87 57.98
N GLN A 56 34.32 18.09 56.71
CA GLN A 56 33.17 18.88 56.33
C GLN A 56 31.89 18.05 56.39
N LEU A 57 30.76 18.73 56.45
CA LEU A 57 29.46 18.09 56.39
C LEU A 57 29.29 17.38 55.05
N HIS A 58 28.97 16.09 55.09
CA HIS A 58 28.76 15.32 53.88
C HIS A 58 27.41 15.69 53.26
N ARG A 59 27.45 16.37 52.11
CA ARG A 59 26.26 16.75 51.35
C ARG A 59 25.99 15.71 50.27
N VAL A 60 24.82 15.09 50.33
CA VAL A 60 24.24 14.33 49.22
C VAL A 60 23.45 15.31 48.36
N GLU A 61 23.89 15.50 47.12
CA GLU A 61 23.23 16.43 46.20
C GLU A 61 21.79 15.97 45.84
N PRO A 62 20.89 16.88 45.46
CA PRO A 62 19.59 16.52 44.90
C PRO A 62 19.76 15.56 43.71
N ASP A 63 18.88 14.58 43.59
CA ASP A 63 18.95 13.48 42.59
C ASP A 63 20.09 12.47 42.76
N MET A 64 20.89 12.58 43.82
CA MET A 64 21.90 11.59 44.18
C MET A 64 21.45 10.75 45.37
N VAL A 65 21.99 9.53 45.45
CA VAL A 65 21.84 8.59 46.56
C VAL A 65 23.20 8.38 47.19
N GLY A 66 23.26 8.53 48.51
CA GLY A 66 24.44 8.21 49.30
C GLY A 66 24.51 6.71 49.61
N ILE A 67 25.50 6.03 49.06
CA ILE A 67 25.84 4.65 49.39
C ILE A 67 26.88 4.68 50.52
N VAL A 68 26.56 4.01 51.63
CA VAL A 68 27.39 4.01 52.83
C VAL A 68 28.22 2.73 52.92
N THR A 69 29.50 2.89 53.18
CA THR A 69 30.41 1.79 53.54
C THR A 69 30.95 2.05 54.94
N THR A 70 30.67 1.16 55.89
CA THR A 70 31.19 1.24 57.26
C THR A 70 32.57 0.57 57.34
N LEU A 71 33.49 1.19 58.06
CA LEU A 71 34.85 0.68 58.27
C LEU A 71 34.97 -0.15 59.56
N ASP A 72 34.01 -0.02 60.46
CA ASP A 72 34.00 -0.66 61.77
C ASP A 72 32.71 -1.45 62.01
N GLY A 73 32.79 -2.46 62.88
CA GLY A 73 31.71 -3.40 63.18
C GLY A 73 32.05 -4.87 62.94
N ARG A 74 31.04 -5.73 63.15
CA ARG A 74 31.17 -7.19 62.95
C ARG A 74 31.46 -7.50 61.48
N PRO A 75 32.20 -8.56 61.14
CA PRO A 75 32.37 -8.96 59.75
C PRO A 75 31.01 -9.28 59.10
N ILE A 76 30.86 -8.97 57.80
CA ILE A 76 29.74 -9.46 57.00
C ILE A 76 29.78 -11.00 56.96
N GLU A 77 28.61 -11.62 57.03
CA GLU A 77 28.49 -13.08 56.99
C GLU A 77 28.89 -13.65 55.63
N ALA A 78 29.43 -14.86 55.62
CA ALA A 78 29.88 -15.50 54.39
C ALA A 78 28.70 -15.75 53.45
N GLY A 79 28.72 -15.13 52.26
CA GLY A 79 27.66 -15.24 51.25
C GLY A 79 26.78 -14.00 51.11
N GLU A 80 26.96 -13.00 51.98
CA GLU A 80 26.31 -11.70 51.88
C GLU A 80 27.28 -10.62 51.39
N ILE A 81 26.73 -9.59 50.74
CA ILE A 81 27.51 -8.51 50.12
C ILE A 81 27.38 -7.22 50.93
N ALA A 82 26.32 -7.07 51.72
CA ALA A 82 26.06 -5.87 52.52
C ALA A 82 25.53 -6.20 53.92
N GLY A 83 25.71 -5.25 54.84
CA GLY A 83 25.15 -5.30 56.20
C GLY A 83 23.65 -4.96 56.22
N PRO A 84 22.86 -5.62 57.09
CA PRO A 84 21.43 -5.38 57.20
C PRO A 84 21.13 -3.99 57.77
N VAL A 85 19.91 -3.51 57.52
CA VAL A 85 19.44 -2.23 58.06
C VAL A 85 19.24 -2.32 59.57
N ILE A 86 19.90 -1.42 60.32
CA ILE A 86 19.81 -1.35 61.79
C ILE A 86 19.05 -0.10 62.20
N PRO A 87 17.98 -0.19 63.01
CA PRO A 87 17.26 1.01 63.49
C PRO A 87 18.02 1.72 64.62
N GLY A 88 17.76 3.02 64.81
CA GLY A 88 18.14 3.75 66.04
C GLY A 88 19.53 4.42 66.05
N HIS A 89 20.22 4.49 64.92
CA HIS A 89 21.57 5.07 64.78
C HIS A 89 21.60 6.40 63.98
N ASP A 90 20.42 7.01 63.77
CA ASP A 90 20.22 8.31 63.08
C ASP A 90 20.95 8.42 61.72
N ASN A 91 20.82 7.40 60.88
CA ASN A 91 21.43 7.34 59.54
C ASN A 91 22.96 7.46 59.58
N PHE A 92 23.60 6.60 60.40
CA PHE A 92 25.06 6.54 60.60
C PHE A 92 25.70 7.75 61.30
N GLN A 93 24.90 8.69 61.82
CA GLN A 93 25.42 9.80 62.64
C GLN A 93 25.83 9.34 64.05
N ASN A 94 25.15 8.33 64.58
CA ASN A 94 25.51 7.72 65.87
C ASN A 94 26.17 6.36 65.65
N ALA A 95 27.50 6.38 65.50
CA ALA A 95 28.30 5.18 65.29
C ALA A 95 28.21 4.17 66.45
N GLN A 96 28.12 4.64 67.70
CA GLN A 96 28.02 3.75 68.86
C GLN A 96 26.71 2.96 68.84
N ALA A 97 25.59 3.64 68.60
CA ALA A 97 24.29 2.98 68.48
C ALA A 97 24.24 1.95 67.35
N PHE A 98 24.95 2.21 66.24
CA PHE A 98 25.08 1.24 65.14
C PHE A 98 25.85 -0.01 65.56
N LEU A 99 26.99 0.15 66.26
CA LEU A 99 27.79 -0.97 66.73
C LEU A 99 27.07 -1.79 67.81
N ASP A 100 26.45 -1.11 68.77
CA ASP A 100 25.67 -1.73 69.85
C ASP A 100 24.47 -2.53 69.27
N GLY A 101 23.88 -2.02 68.17
CA GLY A 101 22.84 -2.70 67.40
C GLY A 101 23.30 -3.91 66.58
N GLY A 102 24.59 -4.27 66.63
CA GLY A 102 25.15 -5.39 65.87
C GLY A 102 25.59 -5.02 64.45
N GLY A 103 25.93 -3.75 64.24
CA GLY A 103 26.49 -3.20 63.00
C GLY A 103 27.55 -4.08 62.36
N ARG A 104 27.43 -4.27 61.04
CA ARG A 104 28.42 -4.99 60.24
C ARG A 104 29.31 -4.01 59.48
N ARG A 105 30.61 -4.34 59.35
CA ARG A 105 31.59 -3.57 58.56
C ARG A 105 31.47 -3.89 57.08
N GLY A 106 31.57 -2.88 56.22
CA GLY A 106 31.50 -3.00 54.76
C GLY A 106 30.32 -2.24 54.18
N LEU A 107 29.93 -2.61 52.95
CA LEU A 107 28.80 -1.99 52.25
C LEU A 107 27.51 -2.18 53.05
N GLN A 108 26.66 -1.16 53.11
CA GLN A 108 25.39 -1.22 53.83
C GLN A 108 24.20 -1.28 52.88
N GLU A 109 23.13 -1.97 53.30
CA GLU A 109 21.85 -1.98 52.57
C GLU A 109 21.16 -0.62 52.60
N GLN A 110 21.27 0.07 53.74
CA GLN A 110 20.65 1.37 53.93
C GLN A 110 21.33 2.46 53.08
N ILE A 111 20.50 3.26 52.43
CA ILE A 111 20.91 4.43 51.65
C ILE A 111 20.69 5.73 52.42
N LEU A 112 21.47 6.74 52.08
CA LEU A 112 21.26 8.12 52.51
C LEU A 112 20.57 8.91 51.40
N LEU A 113 19.45 9.54 51.75
CA LEU A 113 18.76 10.46 50.86
C LEU A 113 19.49 11.81 50.77
N SER A 114 19.10 12.62 49.78
CA SER A 114 19.61 13.98 49.59
C SER A 114 19.47 14.79 50.87
N GLY A 115 20.56 15.37 51.34
CA GLY A 115 20.62 16.01 52.64
C GLY A 115 22.06 16.26 53.09
N THR A 116 22.19 16.81 54.28
CA THR A 116 23.48 17.10 54.91
C THR A 116 23.63 16.19 56.12
N TRP A 117 24.68 15.39 56.13
CA TRP A 117 24.89 14.34 57.12
C TRP A 117 26.19 14.57 57.90
N ASN A 118 26.12 14.43 59.22
CA ASN A 118 27.29 14.46 60.10
C ASN A 118 27.88 13.04 60.17
N LEU A 119 28.76 12.69 59.24
CA LEU A 119 29.38 11.37 59.22
C LEU A 119 30.81 11.44 59.77
N ASN A 120 31.21 10.44 60.55
CA ASN A 120 32.59 10.30 60.98
C ASN A 120 33.41 9.63 59.85
N PRO A 121 34.43 10.30 59.28
CA PRO A 121 35.21 9.78 58.17
C PRO A 121 36.03 8.52 58.51
N TRP A 122 36.26 8.23 59.80
CA TRP A 122 36.90 7.00 60.22
C TRP A 122 35.94 5.82 60.42
N PHE A 123 34.63 6.10 60.46
CA PHE A 123 33.60 5.09 60.68
C PHE A 123 32.82 4.78 59.41
N ALA A 124 32.40 5.80 58.66
CA ALA A 124 31.57 5.65 57.48
C ALA A 124 32.13 6.46 56.30
N LEU A 125 32.24 5.79 55.16
CA LEU A 125 32.54 6.40 53.87
C LEU A 125 31.25 6.55 53.08
N LEU A 126 31.08 7.71 52.46
CA LEU A 126 29.92 8.04 51.64
C LEU A 126 30.32 8.14 50.17
N GLU A 127 29.77 7.27 49.34
CA GLU A 127 29.85 7.35 47.88
C GLU A 127 28.53 7.89 47.34
N GLN A 128 28.55 8.84 46.41
CA GLN A 128 27.33 9.36 45.80
C GLN A 128 27.12 8.75 44.42
N VAL A 129 25.95 8.16 44.20
CA VAL A 129 25.53 7.56 42.93
C VAL A 129 24.23 8.21 42.47
N PRO A 130 24.03 8.49 41.17
CA PRO A 130 22.76 9.05 40.68
C PRO A 130 21.58 8.13 40.98
N MET A 131 20.43 8.72 41.28
CA MET A 131 19.17 7.98 41.41
C MET A 131 18.82 7.25 40.12
N VAL A 132 18.24 6.06 40.25
CA VAL A 132 17.80 5.28 39.08
C VAL A 132 16.55 5.96 38.51
N GLN A 133 16.68 6.48 37.29
CA GLN A 133 15.57 7.08 36.56
C GLN A 133 14.94 6.05 35.64
N ILE A 134 13.64 5.81 35.85
CA ILE A 134 12.82 4.95 34.99
C ILE A 134 12.01 5.85 34.07
N PRO A 135 12.24 5.82 32.75
CA PRO A 135 11.51 6.65 31.80
C PRO A 135 10.04 6.22 31.67
N ILE A 136 9.20 7.13 31.16
CA ILE A 136 7.79 6.82 30.86
C ILE A 136 7.74 5.75 29.77
N GLY A 137 6.82 4.78 29.90
CA GLY A 137 6.72 3.63 29.00
C GLY A 137 7.65 2.48 29.35
N TYR A 138 8.36 2.56 30.48
CA TYR A 138 9.20 1.49 31.02
C TYR A 138 8.83 1.21 32.48
N VAL A 139 9.13 -0.01 32.92
CA VAL A 139 9.13 -0.41 34.33
C VAL A 139 10.50 -0.95 34.70
N GLY A 140 10.92 -0.71 35.95
CA GLY A 140 12.18 -1.20 36.48
C GLY A 140 11.95 -2.47 37.27
N VAL A 141 12.44 -3.61 36.79
CA VAL A 141 12.47 -4.85 37.56
C VAL A 141 13.72 -4.86 38.41
N VAL A 142 13.56 -4.99 39.73
CA VAL A 142 14.68 -4.98 40.68
C VAL A 142 15.12 -6.41 40.98
N ILE A 143 16.41 -6.65 40.83
CA ILE A 143 17.10 -7.89 41.17
C ILE A 143 17.97 -7.57 42.40
N SER A 144 17.56 -8.05 43.57
CA SER A 144 18.28 -7.85 44.83
C SER A 144 19.24 -9.00 45.11
N PHE A 145 20.51 -8.68 45.38
CA PHE A 145 21.52 -9.68 45.77
C PHE A 145 21.60 -9.88 47.30
N VAL A 146 20.88 -9.05 48.06
CA VAL A 146 20.88 -8.96 49.52
C VAL A 146 19.44 -8.98 50.06
N GLY A 147 19.27 -9.17 51.37
CA GLY A 147 17.98 -9.29 52.03
C GLY A 147 17.76 -10.61 52.76
N MET A 148 16.58 -10.75 53.36
CA MET A 148 16.21 -11.91 54.18
C MET A 148 16.13 -13.21 53.37
N ALA A 149 16.11 -14.33 54.10
CA ALA A 149 16.03 -15.67 53.53
C ALA A 149 14.86 -15.78 52.55
N HIS A 150 15.14 -16.45 51.44
CA HIS A 150 14.28 -16.57 50.28
C HIS A 150 12.86 -17.06 50.64
N GLU A 151 11.85 -16.21 50.49
CA GLU A 151 10.43 -16.58 50.62
C GLU A 151 9.76 -16.46 49.24
N ASP A 152 9.51 -17.61 48.62
CA ASP A 152 8.90 -17.70 47.30
C ASP A 152 7.41 -17.35 47.38
N VAL A 153 7.03 -16.27 46.71
CA VAL A 153 5.63 -15.83 46.58
C VAL A 153 5.07 -16.11 45.18
N SER A 154 5.80 -16.83 44.32
CA SER A 154 5.44 -17.06 42.91
C SER A 154 4.24 -17.99 42.71
N GLY A 155 3.79 -18.65 43.79
CA GLY A 155 2.71 -19.63 43.74
C GLY A 155 3.11 -20.92 43.04
N LEU A 156 2.31 -21.98 43.22
CA LEU A 156 2.61 -23.33 42.74
C LEU A 156 2.66 -23.48 41.20
N GLU A 157 2.21 -22.46 40.44
CA GLU A 157 2.17 -22.48 38.98
C GLU A 157 3.48 -22.04 38.31
N PHE A 158 4.32 -21.26 38.98
CA PHE A 158 5.56 -20.74 38.41
C PHE A 158 6.76 -21.58 38.87
N LYS A 159 7.38 -22.33 37.94
CA LYS A 159 8.50 -23.24 38.25
C LYS A 159 9.87 -22.71 37.77
N HIS A 160 9.95 -21.46 37.33
CA HIS A 160 11.04 -20.97 36.48
C HIS A 160 11.83 -19.83 37.13
N GLY A 161 12.11 -19.98 38.42
CA GLY A 161 12.72 -18.98 39.27
C GLY A 161 11.73 -18.51 40.32
N ASP A 162 12.24 -17.80 41.31
CA ASP A 162 11.45 -17.45 42.48
C ASP A 162 11.35 -15.92 42.58
N LEU A 163 10.12 -15.44 42.65
CA LEU A 163 9.75 -14.05 42.88
C LEU A 163 9.66 -13.83 44.37
N VAL A 164 10.20 -12.70 44.82
CA VAL A 164 10.24 -12.36 46.24
C VAL A 164 9.59 -11.00 46.50
N VAL A 165 9.17 -10.77 47.74
CA VAL A 165 8.71 -9.46 48.19
C VAL A 165 9.91 -8.53 48.33
N ALA A 166 9.68 -7.21 48.16
CA ALA A 166 10.71 -6.21 48.39
C ALA A 166 11.40 -6.40 49.75
N GLY A 167 12.74 -6.37 49.76
CA GLY A 167 13.56 -6.63 50.95
C GLY A 167 14.10 -8.07 51.07
N HIS A 168 13.70 -8.98 50.18
CA HIS A 168 14.27 -10.33 50.10
C HIS A 168 15.26 -10.45 48.95
N LYS A 169 16.14 -11.45 49.04
CA LYS A 169 17.09 -11.78 47.98
C LYS A 169 16.38 -12.47 46.81
N GLY A 170 16.48 -11.88 45.61
CA GLY A 170 15.81 -12.37 44.41
C GLY A 170 15.21 -11.27 43.53
N VAL A 171 14.38 -11.66 42.57
CA VAL A 171 13.65 -10.73 41.69
C VAL A 171 12.37 -10.28 42.40
N TRP A 172 12.16 -8.97 42.51
CA TRP A 172 10.99 -8.44 43.20
C TRP A 172 9.70 -8.63 42.38
N VAL A 173 8.64 -9.14 43.03
CA VAL A 173 7.31 -9.31 42.40
C VAL A 173 6.67 -7.99 41.99
N THR A 174 6.95 -6.91 42.74
CA THR A 174 6.43 -5.57 42.43
C THR A 174 7.49 -4.78 41.67
N PRO A 175 7.26 -4.45 40.39
CA PRO A 175 8.19 -3.61 39.63
C PRO A 175 8.11 -2.15 40.10
N LEU A 176 9.14 -1.38 39.76
CA LEU A 176 9.17 0.05 39.96
C LEU A 176 8.54 0.76 38.76
N TYR A 177 7.60 1.66 39.04
CA TYR A 177 6.94 2.49 38.04
C TYR A 177 7.82 3.66 37.57
N PRO A 178 7.51 4.30 36.43
CA PRO A 178 8.23 5.48 35.94
C PRO A 178 8.43 6.55 37.02
N GLY A 179 9.65 7.04 37.15
CA GLY A 179 10.04 7.97 38.22
C GLY A 179 11.52 7.89 38.58
N LYS A 180 11.96 8.73 39.52
CA LYS A 180 13.29 8.64 40.12
C LYS A 180 13.19 7.83 41.40
N HIS A 181 13.98 6.76 41.50
CA HIS A 181 13.99 5.87 42.65
C HIS A 181 15.35 5.88 43.31
N PRO A 182 15.42 6.10 44.63
CA PRO A 182 16.66 6.03 45.37
C PRO A 182 16.98 4.56 45.68
N ILE A 183 17.88 3.96 44.89
CA ILE A 183 18.25 2.54 45.00
C ILE A 183 19.77 2.44 45.09
N ASN A 184 20.24 1.50 45.91
CA ASN A 184 21.65 1.18 45.99
C ASN A 184 22.06 0.26 44.81
N THR A 185 22.72 0.82 43.80
CA THR A 185 23.15 0.11 42.59
C THR A 185 24.29 -0.89 42.82
N ARG A 186 24.91 -0.88 44.01
CA ARG A 186 25.99 -1.83 44.37
C ARG A 186 25.44 -3.17 44.87
N ILE A 187 24.23 -3.19 45.41
CA ILE A 187 23.57 -4.38 45.98
C ILE A 187 22.36 -4.85 45.18
N MET A 188 21.82 -3.98 44.32
CA MET A 188 20.65 -4.26 43.48
C MET A 188 20.95 -3.87 42.04
N LYS A 189 20.47 -4.68 41.10
CA LYS A 189 20.45 -4.35 39.67
C LYS A 189 19.02 -4.03 39.26
N VAL A 190 18.83 -2.95 38.52
CA VAL A 190 17.53 -2.61 37.92
C VAL A 190 17.58 -2.88 36.43
N GLU A 191 16.72 -3.77 35.96
CA GLU A 191 16.54 -4.05 34.53
C GLU A 191 15.34 -3.26 34.02
N LEU A 192 15.52 -2.45 32.97
CA LEU A 192 14.45 -1.66 32.36
C LEU A 192 13.69 -2.51 31.36
N VAL A 193 12.39 -2.68 31.57
CA VAL A 193 11.49 -3.41 30.68
C VAL A 193 10.50 -2.43 30.05
N PRO A 194 10.46 -2.29 28.71
CA PRO A 194 9.46 -1.46 28.06
C PRO A 194 8.06 -2.07 28.23
N THR A 195 7.11 -1.25 28.66
CA THR A 195 5.68 -1.60 28.69
C THR A 195 4.95 -1.13 27.44
N THR A 196 5.65 -0.51 26.49
CA THR A 196 5.10 -0.17 25.18
C THR A 196 5.09 -1.40 24.27
N ASN A 197 4.36 -1.32 23.17
CA ASN A 197 4.39 -2.36 22.15
C ASN A 197 5.79 -2.38 21.51
N ILE A 198 6.40 -3.55 21.46
CA ILE A 198 7.69 -3.78 20.81
C ILE A 198 7.40 -4.51 19.51
N VAL A 199 7.91 -3.98 18.41
CA VAL A 199 7.89 -4.65 17.12
C VAL A 199 9.24 -5.34 16.94
N LEU A 200 9.21 -6.65 16.69
CA LEU A 200 10.38 -7.47 16.42
C LEU A 200 10.34 -7.92 14.97
N ASN A 201 11.34 -7.56 14.18
CA ASN A 201 11.42 -7.91 12.77
C ASN A 201 12.46 -9.00 12.54
N TRP A 202 12.04 -10.13 11.96
CA TRP A 202 12.93 -11.13 11.38
C TRP A 202 13.18 -10.78 9.92
N ALA A 203 13.87 -9.66 9.69
CA ALA A 203 14.26 -9.17 8.38
C ALA A 203 15.63 -8.48 8.47
N SER A 204 16.27 -8.19 7.35
CA SER A 204 17.56 -7.48 7.34
C SER A 204 17.46 -5.98 7.69
N ARG A 205 16.40 -5.55 8.38
CA ARG A 205 16.13 -4.15 8.77
C ARG A 205 16.09 -4.08 10.28
N THR A 206 16.87 -3.17 10.85
CA THR A 206 16.94 -2.91 12.30
C THR A 206 16.03 -1.74 12.68
N GLU A 207 15.28 -1.87 13.78
CA GLU A 207 14.42 -0.82 14.33
C GLU A 207 14.98 -0.12 15.59
N ALA A 208 14.27 0.90 16.06
CA ALA A 208 14.68 1.83 17.13
C ALA A 208 15.07 1.14 18.46
N HIS A 209 14.53 -0.05 18.74
CA HIS A 209 14.78 -0.75 20.00
C HIS A 209 16.01 -1.67 19.97
N HIS A 210 16.61 -1.93 18.79
CA HIS A 210 17.82 -2.76 18.59
C HIS A 210 17.74 -4.21 19.12
N TYR A 211 16.61 -4.65 19.69
CA TYR A 211 16.42 -6.03 20.13
C TYR A 211 16.39 -7.02 18.95
N ASP A 212 16.14 -6.52 17.75
CA ASP A 212 16.07 -7.24 16.47
C ASP A 212 17.41 -7.29 15.70
N GLU A 213 18.49 -6.73 16.24
CA GLU A 213 19.79 -6.64 15.55
C GLU A 213 20.38 -8.01 15.15
N LYS A 214 20.02 -9.07 15.89
CA LYS A 214 20.44 -10.46 15.58
C LYS A 214 19.40 -11.27 14.81
N LEU A 215 18.22 -10.71 14.56
CA LEU A 215 17.15 -11.42 13.88
C LEU A 215 17.36 -11.32 12.36
N SER A 216 17.63 -12.45 11.73
CA SER A 216 17.70 -12.56 10.27
C SER A 216 16.41 -13.11 9.69
N SER A 217 16.20 -12.91 8.39
CA SER A 217 15.09 -13.53 7.66
C SER A 217 15.09 -15.05 7.85
N ILE A 218 13.89 -15.62 7.94
CA ILE A 218 13.71 -17.03 8.24
C ILE A 218 13.76 -17.79 6.91
N THR A 219 14.86 -18.50 6.66
CA THR A 219 14.94 -19.42 5.52
C THR A 219 14.15 -20.68 5.85
N VAL A 220 13.12 -20.94 5.06
CA VAL A 220 12.24 -22.11 5.19
C VAL A 220 12.29 -22.98 3.93
N ARG A 221 11.86 -24.23 4.05
CA ARG A 221 11.77 -25.18 2.93
C ARG A 221 10.32 -25.62 2.74
N SER A 222 9.80 -25.49 1.52
CA SER A 222 8.45 -25.92 1.18
C SER A 222 8.35 -27.44 1.03
N LYS A 223 7.10 -27.94 0.97
CA LYS A 223 6.78 -29.32 0.60
C LYS A 223 7.39 -29.75 -0.74
N ASP A 224 7.49 -28.82 -1.67
CA ASP A 224 8.05 -29.05 -3.02
C ASP A 224 9.59 -29.04 -3.02
N GLY A 225 10.22 -28.84 -1.86
CA GLY A 225 11.67 -28.86 -1.68
C GLY A 225 12.37 -27.54 -1.98
N PHE A 226 11.65 -26.49 -2.38
CA PHE A 226 12.20 -25.16 -2.62
C PHE A 226 12.48 -24.42 -1.31
N ALA A 227 13.65 -23.78 -1.24
CA ALA A 227 13.98 -22.87 -0.15
C ALA A 227 13.57 -21.44 -0.52
N PHE A 228 12.97 -20.73 0.42
CA PHE A 228 12.63 -19.31 0.26
C PHE A 228 12.78 -18.58 1.59
N ASN A 229 12.97 -17.26 1.52
CA ASN A 229 13.12 -16.41 2.70
C ASN A 229 11.77 -15.77 3.04
N LEU A 230 11.48 -15.75 4.33
CA LEU A 230 10.28 -15.20 4.92
C LEU A 230 10.66 -14.09 5.88
N ASP A 231 10.13 -12.89 5.62
CA ASP A 231 10.20 -11.78 6.56
C ASP A 231 8.97 -11.83 7.45
N VAL A 232 9.17 -11.70 8.76
CA VAL A 232 8.10 -11.77 9.76
C VAL A 232 8.27 -10.61 10.72
N ALA A 233 7.18 -9.97 11.12
CA ALA A 233 7.15 -9.01 12.20
C ALA A 233 6.25 -9.52 13.33
N GLN A 234 6.76 -9.56 14.56
CA GLN A 234 5.97 -9.89 15.74
C GLN A 234 5.82 -8.65 16.59
N ILE A 235 4.58 -8.31 16.93
CA ILE A 235 4.27 -7.27 17.90
C ILE A 235 4.01 -7.94 19.25
N ILE A 236 4.83 -7.60 20.23
CA ILE A 236 4.70 -8.08 21.62
C ILE A 236 4.45 -6.92 22.57
N HIS A 237 3.83 -7.24 23.70
CA HIS A 237 3.64 -6.34 24.83
C HIS A 237 3.93 -7.10 26.11
N VAL A 238 4.68 -6.46 27.01
CA VAL A 238 4.94 -6.99 28.35
C VAL A 238 4.21 -6.10 29.34
N GLY A 239 3.25 -6.68 30.05
CA GLY A 239 2.51 -5.97 31.08
C GLY A 239 3.43 -5.65 32.27
N ALA A 240 3.17 -4.53 32.96
CA ALA A 240 3.97 -4.13 34.12
C ALA A 240 4.03 -5.24 35.19
N LEU A 241 2.89 -5.86 35.50
CA LEU A 241 2.80 -6.92 36.51
C LEU A 241 3.48 -8.23 36.11
N ASP A 242 3.64 -8.47 34.80
CA ASP A 242 4.25 -9.69 34.27
C ASP A 242 5.75 -9.52 34.01
N ALA A 243 6.24 -8.28 33.88
CA ALA A 243 7.66 -7.99 33.65
C ALA A 243 8.62 -8.68 34.63
N PRO A 244 8.35 -8.73 35.96
CA PRO A 244 9.19 -9.48 36.88
C PRO A 244 9.26 -10.99 36.61
N LYS A 245 8.14 -11.61 36.19
CA LYS A 245 8.09 -13.04 35.84
C LYS A 245 8.97 -13.34 34.63
N VAL A 246 8.87 -12.48 33.61
CA VAL A 246 9.66 -12.57 32.38
C VAL A 246 11.16 -12.49 32.69
N ILE A 247 11.56 -11.50 33.49
CA ILE A 247 12.97 -11.31 33.89
C ILE A 247 13.46 -12.43 34.80
N SER A 248 12.63 -12.96 35.70
CA SER A 248 12.99 -14.11 36.54
C SER A 248 13.33 -15.34 35.70
N ARG A 249 12.54 -15.60 34.65
CA ARG A 249 12.72 -16.75 33.76
C ARG A 249 13.91 -16.63 32.83
N VAL A 250 14.13 -15.44 32.26
CA VAL A 250 15.03 -15.27 31.11
C VAL A 250 16.23 -14.35 31.39
N GLY A 251 16.20 -13.63 32.51
CA GLY A 251 17.26 -12.74 32.99
C GLY A 251 17.28 -11.35 32.36
N SER A 252 16.99 -11.25 31.06
CA SER A 252 16.94 -9.97 30.33
C SER A 252 15.95 -10.00 29.16
N MET A 253 15.56 -8.81 28.68
CA MET A 253 14.71 -8.69 27.49
C MET A 253 15.39 -9.22 26.21
N GLN A 254 16.72 -9.07 26.08
CA GLN A 254 17.43 -9.61 24.93
C GLN A 254 17.39 -11.15 24.92
N ASN A 255 17.58 -11.77 26.08
CA ASN A 255 17.52 -13.22 26.18
C ASN A 255 16.10 -13.74 25.88
N LEU A 256 15.05 -12.98 26.19
CA LEU A 256 13.67 -13.32 25.82
C LEU A 256 13.52 -13.41 24.30
N VAL A 257 14.09 -12.45 23.58
CA VAL A 257 14.08 -12.44 22.11
C VAL A 257 14.94 -13.57 21.55
N ASP A 258 16.20 -13.67 21.97
CA ASP A 258 17.20 -14.60 21.42
C ASP A 258 16.87 -16.08 21.73
N HIS A 259 16.40 -16.38 22.94
CA HIS A 259 16.19 -17.77 23.40
C HIS A 259 14.73 -18.18 23.54
N GLY A 260 13.81 -17.23 23.69
CA GLY A 260 12.38 -17.51 23.76
C GLY A 260 11.70 -17.35 22.40
N LEU A 261 11.61 -16.11 21.93
CA LEU A 261 10.77 -15.75 20.78
C LEU A 261 11.34 -16.25 19.45
N GLN A 262 12.63 -16.07 19.20
CA GLN A 262 13.25 -16.45 17.93
C GLN A 262 13.11 -17.95 17.61
N PRO A 263 13.38 -18.89 18.54
CA PRO A 263 13.15 -20.32 18.29
C PRO A 263 11.67 -20.66 18.07
N ILE A 264 10.75 -20.07 18.84
CA ILE A 264 9.30 -20.35 18.74
C ILE A 264 8.75 -19.92 17.39
N VAL A 265 8.98 -18.66 17.02
CA VAL A 265 8.52 -18.09 15.74
C VAL A 265 9.20 -18.82 14.57
N GLY A 266 10.52 -19.02 14.64
CA GLY A 266 11.27 -19.73 13.61
C GLY A 266 10.81 -21.17 13.38
N ASN A 267 10.57 -21.93 14.45
CA ASN A 267 10.09 -23.31 14.34
C ASN A 267 8.67 -23.39 13.77
N TYR A 268 7.77 -22.47 14.16
CA TYR A 268 6.43 -22.43 13.60
C TYR A 268 6.47 -22.23 12.08
N PHE A 269 7.20 -21.22 11.59
CA PHE A 269 7.27 -20.95 10.15
C PHE A 269 7.99 -22.05 9.37
N ARG A 270 9.03 -22.69 9.94
CA ARG A 270 9.67 -23.86 9.30
C ARG A 270 8.72 -25.03 9.15
N ASN A 271 7.96 -25.36 10.20
CA ASN A 271 7.00 -26.47 10.15
C ASN A 271 5.83 -26.14 9.22
N SER A 272 5.26 -24.94 9.34
CA SER A 272 4.19 -24.46 8.47
C SER A 272 4.61 -24.41 7.00
N ALA A 273 5.87 -24.10 6.67
CA ALA A 273 6.34 -24.15 5.29
C ALA A 273 6.43 -25.58 4.74
N GLN A 274 6.76 -26.58 5.56
CA GLN A 274 6.93 -27.98 5.13
C GLN A 274 5.61 -28.63 4.70
N ASP A 275 4.47 -28.20 5.24
CA ASP A 275 3.16 -28.80 4.95
C ASP A 275 2.54 -28.33 3.62
N TYR A 276 3.06 -27.25 3.03
CA TYR A 276 2.46 -26.57 1.89
C TYR A 276 3.44 -26.30 0.76
N THR A 277 2.90 -26.09 -0.44
CA THR A 277 3.66 -25.62 -1.61
C THR A 277 4.01 -24.12 -1.45
N VAL A 278 5.00 -23.62 -2.20
CA VAL A 278 5.37 -22.18 -2.14
C VAL A 278 4.23 -21.30 -2.65
N LEU A 279 3.53 -21.75 -3.70
CA LEU A 279 2.40 -21.03 -4.31
C LEU A 279 1.17 -21.06 -3.40
N ASP A 280 0.96 -22.22 -2.77
CA ASP A 280 0.19 -22.48 -1.56
C ASP A 280 0.31 -21.34 -0.54
N PHE A 281 1.55 -21.16 -0.10
CA PHE A 281 1.96 -20.17 0.88
C PHE A 281 1.64 -18.75 0.45
N LEU A 282 1.98 -18.39 -0.80
CA LEU A 282 1.80 -17.04 -1.32
C LEU A 282 0.32 -16.65 -1.45
N SER A 283 -0.51 -17.56 -1.96
CA SER A 283 -1.93 -17.28 -2.19
C SER A 283 -2.76 -17.22 -0.90
N ALA A 284 -2.43 -18.06 0.08
CA ALA A 284 -3.15 -18.16 1.35
C ALA A 284 -2.50 -17.33 2.50
N ARG A 285 -1.67 -16.32 2.18
CA ARG A 285 -0.90 -15.54 3.17
C ARG A 285 -1.77 -14.99 4.32
N SER A 286 -2.92 -14.39 4.01
CA SER A 286 -3.79 -13.79 5.03
C SER A 286 -4.33 -14.82 6.03
N GLN A 287 -4.75 -15.99 5.54
CA GLN A 287 -5.23 -17.07 6.40
C GLN A 287 -4.10 -17.61 7.28
N ARG A 288 -2.92 -17.79 6.71
CA ARG A 288 -1.72 -18.27 7.42
C ARG A 288 -1.23 -17.31 8.48
N GLN A 289 -1.38 -16.01 8.25
CA GLN A 289 -1.06 -15.01 9.25
C GLN A 289 -1.96 -15.13 10.49
N VAL A 290 -3.26 -15.38 10.30
CA VAL A 290 -4.21 -15.59 11.41
C VAL A 290 -3.86 -16.85 12.19
N GLU A 291 -3.62 -17.96 11.49
CA GLU A 291 -3.19 -19.23 12.10
C GLU A 291 -1.86 -19.09 12.86
N ALA A 292 -0.90 -18.34 12.29
CA ALA A 292 0.37 -18.04 12.92
C ALA A 292 0.19 -17.22 14.19
N ALA A 293 -0.62 -16.16 14.12
CA ALA A 293 -0.88 -15.29 15.26
C ALA A 293 -1.54 -16.06 16.41
N GLU A 294 -2.47 -16.97 16.15
CA GLU A 294 -3.09 -17.79 17.20
C GLU A 294 -2.10 -18.77 17.83
N HIS A 295 -1.35 -19.51 17.02
CA HIS A 295 -0.40 -20.51 17.51
C HIS A 295 0.75 -19.85 18.28
N ILE A 296 1.31 -18.76 17.75
CA ILE A 296 2.39 -18.01 18.37
C ILE A 296 1.90 -17.34 19.66
N ARG A 297 0.67 -16.81 19.69
CA ARG A 297 0.07 -16.26 20.91
C ARG A 297 -0.05 -17.29 22.02
N ALA A 298 -0.49 -18.51 21.70
CA ALA A 298 -0.55 -19.60 22.67
C ALA A 298 0.84 -20.01 23.19
N ALA A 299 1.85 -20.09 22.31
CA ALA A 299 3.21 -20.47 22.68
C ALA A 299 3.91 -19.40 23.53
N ILE A 300 3.76 -18.11 23.16
CA ILE A 300 4.37 -16.99 23.89
C ILE A 300 3.67 -16.76 25.23
N GLY A 301 2.38 -17.07 25.36
CA GLY A 301 1.64 -16.98 26.62
C GLY A 301 2.27 -17.79 27.76
N ALA A 302 2.99 -18.88 27.46
CA ALA A 302 3.72 -19.65 28.45
C ALA A 302 4.89 -18.90 29.12
N TYR A 303 5.33 -17.78 28.52
CA TYR A 303 6.39 -16.90 29.00
C TYR A 303 5.85 -15.63 29.68
N ASP A 304 4.54 -15.54 29.93
CA ASP A 304 3.89 -14.36 30.52
C ASP A 304 4.06 -13.08 29.65
N VAL A 305 4.20 -13.26 28.34
CA VAL A 305 4.30 -12.17 27.34
C VAL A 305 3.05 -12.15 26.48
N GLN A 306 2.53 -10.97 26.18
CA GLN A 306 1.35 -10.81 25.34
C GLN A 306 1.76 -10.65 23.87
N ALA A 307 1.33 -11.57 23.02
CA ALA A 307 1.47 -11.44 21.57
C ALA A 307 0.23 -10.71 21.01
N ILE A 308 0.43 -9.47 20.57
CA ILE A 308 -0.65 -8.66 19.99
C ILE A 308 -0.96 -9.20 18.59
N ASP A 309 0.04 -9.16 17.71
CA ASP A 309 -0.12 -9.54 16.32
C ASP A 309 1.16 -10.11 15.72
N THR A 310 1.00 -10.98 14.74
CA THR A 310 2.08 -11.56 13.94
C THR A 310 1.80 -11.21 12.49
N LEU A 311 2.68 -10.45 11.86
CA LEU A 311 2.56 -10.04 10.48
C LEU A 311 3.56 -10.81 9.63
N ILE A 312 3.09 -11.42 8.56
CA ILE A 312 3.97 -11.97 7.54
C ILE A 312 4.31 -10.81 6.61
N GLY A 313 5.60 -10.52 6.40
CA GLY A 313 6.12 -9.50 5.50
C GLY A 313 6.32 -10.03 4.09
N ASP A 314 7.42 -9.65 3.45
CA ASP A 314 7.72 -10.09 2.09
C ASP A 314 8.15 -11.57 2.07
N ILE A 315 7.70 -12.26 1.03
CA ILE A 315 8.06 -13.64 0.74
C ILE A 315 8.87 -13.58 -0.55
N ASN A 316 10.13 -13.99 -0.49
CA ASN A 316 11.02 -13.96 -1.65
C ASN A 316 11.19 -15.38 -2.21
N PRO A 317 10.30 -15.84 -3.10
CA PRO A 317 10.46 -17.12 -3.76
C PRO A 317 11.61 -17.08 -4.78
N PRO A 318 12.17 -18.24 -5.15
CA PRO A 318 13.11 -18.34 -6.27
C PRO A 318 12.48 -17.85 -7.58
N ALA A 319 13.24 -17.08 -8.38
CA ALA A 319 12.75 -16.50 -9.64
C ALA A 319 12.24 -17.54 -10.66
N THR A 320 12.80 -18.75 -10.64
CA THR A 320 12.44 -19.85 -11.54
C THR A 320 10.98 -20.27 -11.44
N LEU A 321 10.37 -20.20 -10.26
CA LEU A 321 8.95 -20.53 -10.07
C LEU A 321 8.03 -19.44 -10.60
N MET A 322 8.43 -18.17 -10.46
CA MET A 322 7.65 -17.04 -10.92
C MET A 322 7.55 -17.01 -12.44
N GLU A 323 8.62 -17.38 -13.16
CA GLU A 323 8.61 -17.53 -14.61
C GLU A 323 7.56 -18.56 -15.04
N THR A 324 7.56 -19.77 -14.46
CA THR A 324 6.59 -20.82 -14.82
C THR A 324 5.13 -20.44 -14.50
N GLN A 325 4.89 -19.73 -13.40
CA GLN A 325 3.56 -19.23 -13.04
C GLN A 325 3.09 -18.13 -14.00
N THR A 326 3.99 -17.20 -14.32
CA THR A 326 3.72 -16.10 -15.25
C THR A 326 3.40 -16.67 -16.63
N ASP A 327 4.20 -17.63 -17.10
CA ASP A 327 3.99 -18.33 -18.36
C ASP A 327 2.65 -19.07 -18.37
N ARG A 328 2.31 -19.79 -17.28
CA ARG A 328 1.03 -20.51 -17.18
C ARG A 328 -0.17 -19.56 -17.18
N LYS A 329 -0.11 -18.43 -16.47
CA LYS A 329 -1.18 -17.42 -16.49
C LYS A 329 -1.31 -16.73 -17.84
N ILE A 330 -0.18 -16.43 -18.50
CA ILE A 330 -0.16 -15.89 -19.85
C ILE A 330 -0.82 -16.88 -20.81
N ALA A 331 -0.50 -18.17 -20.73
CA ALA A 331 -1.10 -19.20 -21.56
C ALA A 331 -2.62 -19.34 -21.33
N GLU A 332 -3.11 -19.25 -20.09
CA GLU A 332 -4.55 -19.27 -19.79
C GLU A 332 -5.29 -18.04 -20.35
N GLU A 333 -4.74 -16.84 -20.19
CA GLU A 333 -5.31 -15.61 -20.75
C GLU A 333 -5.24 -15.62 -22.30
N GLN A 334 -4.17 -16.15 -22.88
CA GLN A 334 -4.08 -16.39 -24.32
C GLN A 334 -5.17 -17.38 -24.79
N ARG A 335 -5.40 -18.47 -24.07
CA ARG A 335 -6.47 -19.44 -24.40
C ARG A 335 -7.84 -18.78 -24.40
N LYS A 336 -8.17 -18.00 -23.36
CA LYS A 336 -9.44 -17.22 -23.33
C LYS A 336 -9.52 -16.26 -24.50
N THR A 337 -8.43 -15.59 -24.84
CA THR A 337 -8.37 -14.68 -25.99
C THR A 337 -8.65 -15.43 -27.30
N TYR A 338 -8.07 -16.62 -27.49
CA TYR A 338 -8.33 -17.46 -28.66
C TYR A 338 -9.77 -17.96 -28.72
N GLU A 339 -10.36 -18.38 -27.59
CA GLU A 339 -11.78 -18.79 -27.52
C GLU A 339 -12.72 -17.64 -27.91
N VAL A 340 -12.45 -16.43 -27.41
CA VAL A 340 -13.22 -15.23 -27.77
C VAL A 340 -13.05 -14.87 -29.24
N GLN A 341 -11.82 -14.96 -29.78
CA GLN A 341 -11.54 -14.75 -31.20
C GLN A 341 -12.25 -15.78 -32.08
N GLU A 342 -12.23 -17.06 -31.70
CA GLU A 342 -12.91 -18.14 -32.43
C GLU A 342 -14.43 -17.93 -32.45
N ALA A 343 -15.02 -17.58 -31.30
CA ALA A 343 -16.44 -17.26 -31.19
C ALA A 343 -16.83 -16.06 -32.08
N ALA A 344 -16.02 -14.99 -32.07
CA ALA A 344 -16.23 -13.83 -32.94
C ALA A 344 -16.10 -14.19 -34.43
N GLN A 345 -15.15 -15.05 -34.81
CA GLN A 345 -14.98 -15.52 -36.19
C GLN A 345 -16.14 -16.41 -36.64
N LYS A 346 -16.63 -17.32 -35.78
CA LYS A 346 -17.83 -18.13 -36.05
C LYS A 346 -19.05 -17.25 -36.28
N GLN A 347 -19.28 -16.25 -35.41
CA GLN A 347 -20.37 -15.30 -35.57
C GLN A 347 -20.25 -14.51 -36.88
N ARG A 348 -19.03 -14.10 -37.25
CA ARG A 348 -18.76 -13.40 -38.51
C ARG A 348 -19.02 -14.28 -39.73
N GLN A 349 -18.58 -15.54 -39.71
CA GLN A 349 -18.88 -16.50 -40.78
C GLN A 349 -20.39 -16.73 -40.93
N GLN A 350 -21.12 -16.83 -39.82
CA GLN A 350 -22.56 -17.02 -39.83
C GLN A 350 -23.29 -15.79 -40.38
N LEU A 351 -22.85 -14.58 -40.00
CA LEU A 351 -23.35 -13.33 -40.56
C LEU A 351 -23.09 -13.24 -42.08
N VAL A 352 -21.86 -13.53 -42.54
CA VAL A 352 -21.51 -13.53 -43.96
C VAL A 352 -22.33 -14.56 -44.75
N ARG A 353 -22.59 -15.73 -44.17
CA ARG A 353 -23.44 -16.77 -44.79
C ARG A 353 -24.91 -16.34 -44.87
N GLN A 354 -25.41 -15.63 -43.86
CA GLN A 354 -26.76 -15.09 -43.87
C GLN A 354 -26.92 -13.95 -44.87
N THR A 355 -25.94 -13.02 -44.94
CA THR A 355 -25.95 -11.94 -45.93
C THR A 355 -25.83 -12.49 -47.35
N SER A 356 -24.98 -13.49 -47.60
CA SER A 356 -24.85 -14.07 -48.94
C SER A 356 -26.11 -14.81 -49.39
N LEU A 357 -26.81 -15.51 -48.48
CA LEU A 357 -28.12 -16.08 -48.78
C LEU A 357 -29.18 -15.00 -49.08
N ALA A 358 -29.17 -13.89 -48.34
CA ALA A 358 -30.06 -12.76 -48.61
C ALA A 358 -29.76 -12.09 -49.97
N ASP A 359 -28.49 -11.93 -50.33
CA ASP A 359 -28.06 -11.40 -51.62
C ASP A 359 -28.47 -12.33 -52.78
N ILE A 360 -28.31 -13.65 -52.61
CA ILE A 360 -28.78 -14.64 -53.59
C ILE A 360 -30.30 -14.56 -53.73
N GLN A 361 -31.04 -14.46 -52.62
CA GLN A 361 -32.49 -14.31 -52.67
C GLN A 361 -32.91 -13.03 -53.39
N GLN A 362 -32.21 -11.91 -53.16
CA GLN A 362 -32.43 -10.64 -53.85
C GLN A 362 -32.15 -10.75 -55.35
N GLN A 363 -31.11 -11.48 -55.75
CA GLN A 363 -30.80 -11.73 -57.16
C GLN A 363 -31.83 -12.64 -57.84
N VAL A 364 -32.30 -13.70 -57.17
CA VAL A 364 -33.35 -14.59 -57.69
C VAL A 364 -34.67 -13.84 -57.89
N VAL A 365 -35.08 -13.04 -56.90
CA VAL A 365 -36.30 -12.21 -57.00
C VAL A 365 -36.15 -11.15 -58.09
N GLY A 366 -34.98 -10.52 -58.20
CA GLY A 366 -34.68 -9.57 -59.28
C GLY A 366 -34.73 -10.20 -60.68
N ALA A 367 -34.24 -11.43 -60.83
CA ALA A 367 -34.29 -12.17 -62.08
C ALA A 367 -35.73 -12.58 -62.45
N GLU A 368 -36.53 -13.09 -61.50
CA GLU A 368 -37.93 -13.44 -61.73
C GLU A 368 -38.78 -12.22 -62.09
N GLN A 369 -38.60 -11.09 -61.37
CA GLN A 369 -39.29 -9.85 -61.73
C GLN A 369 -38.81 -9.30 -63.07
N GLY A 370 -37.53 -9.46 -63.42
CA GLY A 370 -37.00 -9.10 -64.74
C GLY A 370 -37.70 -9.84 -65.89
N VAL A 371 -37.96 -11.14 -65.73
CA VAL A 371 -38.70 -11.95 -66.72
C VAL A 371 -40.15 -11.47 -66.82
N ASN A 372 -40.84 -11.26 -65.69
CA ASN A 372 -42.21 -10.72 -65.70
C ASN A 372 -42.30 -9.32 -66.32
N ILE A 373 -41.33 -8.43 -66.07
CA ILE A 373 -41.28 -7.10 -66.68
C ILE A 373 -41.04 -7.20 -68.20
N ALA A 374 -40.18 -8.12 -68.65
CA ALA A 374 -39.95 -8.33 -70.07
C ALA A 374 -41.20 -8.87 -70.78
N GLU A 375 -41.93 -9.80 -70.16
CA GLU A 375 -43.17 -10.36 -70.69
C GLU A 375 -44.31 -9.32 -70.71
N LEU A 376 -44.43 -8.51 -69.66
CA LEU A 376 -45.36 -7.38 -69.61
C LEU A 376 -45.04 -6.32 -70.68
N LYS A 377 -43.75 -6.00 -70.90
CA LYS A 377 -43.32 -5.10 -71.98
C LYS A 377 -43.62 -5.66 -73.36
N ALA A 378 -43.41 -6.96 -73.58
CA ALA A 378 -43.75 -7.61 -74.85
C ALA A 378 -45.26 -7.54 -75.13
N ASN A 379 -46.09 -7.83 -74.13
CA ASN A 379 -47.54 -7.74 -74.24
C ASN A 379 -48.04 -6.30 -74.44
N ALA A 380 -47.41 -5.31 -73.81
CA ALA A 380 -47.72 -3.89 -74.03
C ALA A 380 -47.40 -3.47 -75.47
N ASN A 381 -46.25 -3.89 -76.00
CA ASN A 381 -45.86 -3.61 -77.39
C ASN A 381 -46.82 -4.25 -78.40
N VAL A 382 -47.28 -5.49 -78.16
CA VAL A 382 -48.28 -6.14 -79.03
C VAL A 382 -49.59 -5.37 -79.02
N LYS A 383 -50.09 -4.94 -77.84
CA LYS A 383 -51.32 -4.15 -77.73
C LYS A 383 -51.21 -2.78 -78.41
N GLN A 384 -50.06 -2.13 -78.29
CA GLN A 384 -49.80 -0.85 -78.96
C GLN A 384 -49.80 -1.02 -80.48
N ALA A 385 -49.12 -2.04 -81.00
CA ALA A 385 -49.11 -2.34 -82.43
C ALA A 385 -50.50 -2.69 -82.98
N THR A 386 -51.34 -3.41 -82.21
CA THR A 386 -52.74 -3.67 -82.61
C THR A 386 -53.60 -2.40 -82.61
N GLY A 387 -53.40 -1.51 -81.62
CA GLY A 387 -54.11 -0.24 -81.55
C GLY A 387 -53.73 0.71 -82.70
N ASP A 388 -52.45 0.75 -83.07
CA ASP A 388 -51.96 1.54 -84.21
C ASP A 388 -52.50 1.00 -85.55
N ALA A 389 -52.62 -0.33 -85.70
CA ALA A 389 -53.21 -0.95 -86.89
C ALA A 389 -54.72 -0.63 -87.02
N GLU A 390 -55.47 -0.71 -85.92
CA GLU A 390 -56.89 -0.34 -85.91
C GLU A 390 -57.10 1.16 -86.16
N ALA A 391 -56.27 2.03 -85.57
CA ALA A 391 -56.33 3.47 -85.80
C ALA A 391 -56.07 3.82 -87.27
N THR A 392 -55.12 3.14 -87.91
CA THR A 392 -54.81 3.32 -89.35
C THR A 392 -55.97 2.86 -90.23
N ARG A 393 -56.60 1.74 -89.89
CA ARG A 393 -57.81 1.25 -90.59
C ARG A 393 -58.99 2.22 -90.44
N LEU A 394 -59.19 2.79 -89.26
CA LEU A 394 -60.26 3.76 -89.01
C LEU A 394 -60.03 5.07 -89.80
N ARG A 395 -58.79 5.57 -89.84
CA ARG A 395 -58.45 6.75 -90.66
C ARG A 395 -58.69 6.52 -92.14
N ALA A 396 -58.30 5.36 -92.68
CA ALA A 396 -58.51 5.04 -94.09
C ALA A 396 -60.00 4.97 -94.48
N LEU A 397 -60.86 4.49 -93.56
CA LEU A 397 -62.32 4.49 -93.77
C LEU A 397 -62.89 5.91 -93.73
N GLY A 398 -62.46 6.75 -92.79
CA GLY A 398 -62.86 8.15 -92.70
C GLY A 398 -62.45 8.97 -93.93
N GLU A 399 -61.24 8.76 -94.45
CA GLU A 399 -60.76 9.38 -95.70
C GLU A 399 -61.58 8.93 -96.92
N ALA A 400 -61.96 7.65 -96.99
CA ALA A 400 -62.80 7.14 -98.08
C ALA A 400 -64.22 7.75 -98.08
N GLU A 401 -64.80 7.99 -96.90
CA GLU A 401 -66.09 8.67 -96.77
C GLU A 401 -66.00 10.16 -97.12
N ALA A 402 -64.93 10.84 -96.69
CA ALA A 402 -64.66 12.23 -97.05
C ALA A 402 -64.48 12.42 -98.57
N ILE A 403 -63.80 11.50 -99.25
CA ILE A 403 -63.64 11.52 -100.72
C ILE A 403 -64.99 11.30 -101.43
N ARG A 404 -65.86 10.39 -100.94
CA ARG A 404 -67.19 10.22 -101.55
C ARG A 404 -68.08 11.45 -101.35
N ALA A 405 -68.04 12.08 -100.18
CA ALA A 405 -68.81 13.28 -99.89
C ALA A 405 -68.38 14.46 -100.78
N THR A 406 -67.07 14.69 -100.91
CA THR A 406 -66.52 15.73 -101.79
C THR A 406 -66.76 15.42 -103.27
N GLY A 407 -66.72 14.15 -103.69
CA GLY A 407 -67.07 13.74 -105.05
C GLY A 407 -68.53 14.01 -105.42
N ARG A 408 -69.48 13.74 -104.50
CA ARG A 408 -70.90 14.08 -104.70
C ARG A 408 -71.13 15.59 -104.75
N ALA A 409 -70.52 16.34 -103.84
CA ALA A 409 -70.63 17.80 -103.82
C ALA A 409 -70.08 18.44 -105.11
N LYS A 410 -68.94 17.97 -105.64
CA LYS A 410 -68.40 18.43 -106.92
C LYS A 410 -69.31 18.09 -108.09
N ALA A 411 -69.91 16.91 -108.11
CA ALA A 411 -70.85 16.52 -109.17
C ALA A 411 -72.13 17.35 -109.17
N GLU A 412 -72.67 17.70 -107.99
CA GLU A 412 -73.80 18.62 -107.86
C GLU A 412 -73.44 20.04 -108.29
N ALA A 413 -72.27 20.54 -107.88
CA ALA A 413 -71.77 21.85 -108.31
C ALA A 413 -71.60 21.92 -109.85
N TYR A 414 -71.07 20.86 -110.47
CA TYR A 414 -70.98 20.77 -111.93
C TYR A 414 -72.35 20.74 -112.60
N ARG A 415 -73.31 20.01 -112.05
CA ARG A 415 -74.67 19.95 -112.61
C ARG A 415 -75.38 21.31 -112.55
N ALA A 416 -75.31 22.00 -111.42
CA ALA A 416 -75.88 23.35 -111.25
C ALA A 416 -75.18 24.42 -112.13
N GLY A 417 -73.86 24.31 -112.28
CA GLY A 417 -73.08 25.19 -113.15
C GLY A 417 -73.46 25.07 -114.63
N VAL A 418 -73.72 23.84 -115.11
CA VAL A 418 -74.16 23.59 -116.49
C VAL A 418 -75.59 24.11 -116.76
N GLU A 419 -76.48 24.01 -115.77
CA GLU A 419 -77.90 24.40 -115.90
C GLU A 419 -78.08 25.93 -115.98
N SER A 420 -77.19 26.70 -115.35
CA SER A 420 -77.27 28.17 -115.28
C SER A 420 -76.56 28.92 -116.40
N LEU A 421 -75.53 28.32 -117.03
CA LEU A 421 -74.66 29.00 -118.01
C LEU A 421 -74.77 28.48 -119.46
N GLY A 422 -75.52 27.40 -119.70
CA GLY A 422 -75.63 26.76 -121.01
C GLY A 422 -74.34 26.02 -121.43
N SER A 423 -74.49 24.94 -122.20
CA SER A 423 -73.40 23.97 -122.48
C SER A 423 -72.15 24.58 -123.13
N GLN A 424 -72.30 25.66 -123.92
CA GLN A 424 -71.18 26.35 -124.56
C GLN A 424 -70.53 27.44 -123.69
N GLY A 425 -71.25 28.03 -122.72
CA GLY A 425 -70.68 29.02 -121.80
C GLY A 425 -69.86 28.38 -120.68
N TYR A 426 -70.36 27.27 -120.13
CA TYR A 426 -69.72 26.58 -119.00
C TYR A 426 -68.39 25.92 -119.37
N THR A 427 -68.26 25.38 -120.58
CA THR A 427 -67.02 24.75 -121.07
C THR A 427 -65.87 25.73 -121.22
N VAL A 428 -66.14 26.97 -121.65
CA VAL A 428 -65.12 28.02 -121.74
C VAL A 428 -64.68 28.49 -120.36
N MET A 429 -65.62 28.65 -119.41
CA MET A 429 -65.28 29.03 -118.03
C MET A 429 -64.45 27.93 -117.34
N GLN A 430 -64.83 26.66 -117.49
CA GLN A 430 -64.08 25.52 -116.95
C GLN A 430 -62.68 25.42 -117.58
N LEU A 431 -62.55 25.65 -118.89
CA LEU A 431 -61.25 25.64 -119.58
C LEU A 431 -60.35 26.78 -119.06
N MET A 432 -60.88 27.98 -118.89
CA MET A 432 -60.15 29.11 -118.31
C MET A 432 -59.74 28.86 -116.85
N GLN A 433 -60.62 28.25 -116.04
CA GLN A 433 -60.32 27.93 -114.64
C GLN A 433 -59.25 26.83 -114.52
N ILE A 434 -59.30 25.80 -115.36
CA ILE A 434 -58.28 24.74 -115.40
C ILE A 434 -56.92 25.29 -115.91
N VAL A 435 -56.93 26.21 -116.88
CA VAL A 435 -55.71 26.89 -117.35
C VAL A 435 -55.12 27.80 -116.25
N GLY A 436 -55.96 28.45 -115.45
CA GLY A 436 -55.56 29.26 -114.30
C GLY A 436 -55.02 28.45 -113.11
N GLU A 437 -55.68 27.34 -112.73
CA GLU A 437 -55.27 26.48 -111.59
C GLU A 437 -54.05 25.61 -111.91
N ARG A 438 -53.76 25.32 -113.19
CA ARG A 438 -52.58 24.56 -113.63
C ARG A 438 -51.41 25.42 -114.14
N ASN A 439 -51.52 26.75 -114.11
CA ASN A 439 -50.40 27.71 -114.29
C ASN A 439 -49.55 27.50 -115.57
N VAL A 440 -50.18 27.38 -116.75
CA VAL A 440 -49.49 27.09 -118.04
C VAL A 440 -49.21 28.38 -118.84
N ARG A 441 -47.93 28.70 -119.13
CA ARG A 441 -47.43 29.93 -119.82
C ARG A 441 -47.28 29.76 -121.36
N ILE A 442 -47.63 30.79 -122.16
CA ILE A 442 -47.40 30.88 -123.62
C ILE A 442 -46.82 32.26 -124.00
N VAL A 443 -45.50 32.34 -124.26
CA VAL A 443 -44.80 33.18 -125.26
C VAL A 443 -43.35 32.68 -125.36
N PRO A 444 -42.72 32.63 -126.55
CA PRO A 444 -41.34 32.20 -126.70
C PRO A 444 -40.37 33.39 -126.74
N ASP A 445 -39.22 33.25 -126.09
CA ASP A 445 -38.02 34.00 -126.48
C ASP A 445 -36.76 33.18 -126.18
N VAL A 446 -35.93 33.07 -127.20
CA VAL A 446 -34.59 32.48 -127.20
C VAL A 446 -33.62 33.64 -127.22
N ALA A 447 -32.65 33.70 -126.31
CA ALA A 447 -31.28 34.13 -126.61
C ALA A 447 -30.35 33.93 -125.41
N VAL A 448 -29.27 33.22 -125.68
CA VAL A 448 -28.07 33.04 -124.87
C VAL A 448 -27.26 34.33 -124.83
N SER A 449 -26.70 34.68 -123.66
CA SER A 449 -25.27 35.01 -123.45
C SER A 449 -25.06 36.01 -122.31
N GLY A 450 -23.94 35.87 -121.61
CA GLY A 450 -23.25 37.00 -121.00
C GLY A 450 -23.17 37.04 -119.48
N ALA A 451 -22.13 36.38 -118.95
CA ALA A 451 -21.21 36.91 -117.94
C ALA A 451 -21.68 37.12 -116.47
N ASN A 452 -20.84 36.59 -115.57
CA ASN A 452 -20.67 36.88 -114.14
C ASN A 452 -21.71 36.37 -113.13
N GLY A 453 -21.18 35.73 -112.07
CA GLY A 453 -21.88 35.47 -110.79
C GLY A 453 -22.27 34.01 -110.60
N SER A 454 -21.37 33.19 -110.07
CA SER A 454 -21.35 32.81 -108.64
C SER A 454 -22.44 31.81 -108.25
N THR A 455 -22.08 30.54 -108.37
CA THR A 455 -22.18 29.49 -107.34
C THR A 455 -23.03 29.81 -106.11
N GLY A 456 -24.10 29.04 -105.88
CA GLY A 456 -24.63 28.91 -104.52
C GLY A 456 -26.08 28.47 -104.40
N LEU A 457 -26.33 27.16 -104.29
CA LEU A 457 -27.40 26.60 -103.44
C LEU A 457 -27.01 25.23 -102.83
N VAL A 458 -25.70 24.93 -102.76
CA VAL A 458 -25.15 23.74 -102.07
C VAL A 458 -24.29 24.16 -100.86
N ASP A 459 -24.24 25.46 -100.53
CA ASP A 459 -23.40 26.04 -99.45
C ASP A 459 -24.20 26.44 -98.19
N GLY A 460 -25.45 25.97 -98.06
CA GLY A 460 -26.33 26.34 -96.94
C GLY A 460 -26.30 25.40 -95.72
N LEU A 461 -25.79 24.17 -95.87
CA LEU A 461 -25.88 23.14 -94.82
C LEU A 461 -24.54 22.72 -94.21
N LEU A 462 -23.40 23.10 -94.80
CA LEU A 462 -22.06 22.77 -94.27
C LEU A 462 -21.53 23.81 -93.26
N GLY A 463 -22.20 24.95 -93.10
CA GLY A 463 -21.80 26.03 -92.19
C GLY A 463 -22.25 25.90 -90.73
N LEU A 464 -23.15 24.95 -90.40
CA LEU A 464 -23.69 24.81 -89.04
C LEU A 464 -22.94 23.80 -88.16
N MET A 465 -22.13 22.90 -88.75
CA MET A 465 -21.34 21.90 -88.02
C MET A 465 -19.92 22.35 -87.66
N LEU A 466 -19.38 23.38 -88.34
CA LEU A 466 -18.02 23.89 -88.13
C LEU A 466 -17.90 25.00 -87.06
N ARG A 467 -19.02 25.48 -86.49
CA ARG A 467 -19.02 26.57 -85.50
C ARG A 467 -18.92 26.11 -84.04
N ASN A 468 -19.11 24.83 -83.74
CA ASN A 468 -19.12 24.31 -82.35
C ASN A 468 -17.86 23.53 -81.93
N GLN A 469 -16.86 23.36 -82.80
CA GLN A 469 -15.61 22.63 -82.48
C GLN A 469 -14.35 23.51 -82.34
N SER A 470 -14.42 24.82 -82.59
CA SER A 470 -13.26 25.71 -82.53
C SER A 470 -13.26 26.63 -81.29
N ASN A 471 -13.32 26.05 -80.09
CA ASN A 471 -12.82 26.72 -78.89
C ASN A 471 -12.37 25.71 -77.82
N GLY A 472 -11.05 25.53 -77.72
CA GLY A 472 -10.39 25.63 -76.41
C GLY A 472 -10.10 24.34 -75.65
N SER A 473 -9.35 23.45 -76.25
CA SER A 473 -8.34 22.62 -75.57
C SER A 473 -7.33 23.45 -74.76
N HIS A 474 -6.94 23.00 -73.55
CA HIS A 474 -5.55 22.93 -73.04
C HIS A 474 -5.55 22.23 -71.66
N GLN A 475 -5.16 20.94 -71.62
CA GLN A 475 -3.86 20.40 -71.19
C GLN A 475 -3.77 20.17 -69.66
N ALA A 476 -3.73 18.94 -69.14
CA ALA A 476 -2.82 17.79 -69.33
C ALA A 476 -1.50 17.90 -68.55
N LYS A 477 -1.28 16.94 -67.64
CA LYS A 477 -0.16 15.96 -67.57
C LYS A 477 -0.02 15.45 -66.12
N GLN A 478 -0.15 14.14 -65.87
CA GLN A 478 0.79 13.02 -66.08
C GLN A 478 1.85 12.90 -64.97
N SER A 479 1.97 11.66 -64.48
CA SER A 479 3.19 10.99 -64.02
C SER A 479 3.83 11.41 -62.70
#